data_AF-A0A822EG77-F1
#
_entry.id   AF-A0A822EG77-F1
#
_cell.length_a   1.000
_cell.length_b   1.000
_cell.length_c   1.000
_cell.angle_alpha   90.00
_cell.angle_beta   90.00
_cell.angle_gamma   90.00
#
_symmetry.space_group_name_H-M   'P 1'
#
loop_
_entity.id
_entity.type
_entity.pdbx_description
1 polymer ?
#
loop_
_entity_poly.entity_id
_entity_poly.type
_entity_poly.pdbx_seq_one_letter_code
_entity_poly.pdbx_strand_id
1 'polypeptide(L)' 'LIKSVKEKDQLLLDGYRYRRDRLVWRCVTNNCKGRARYDDGIYTTYQDHICRAPDPDEIEKAFYNYEIKKKIHKRH' A
#
# COMPACT_ATOMS: atom_id res chain seq x y z
N LEU A 1 -3.14 -7.31 -0.87
CA LEU A 1 -3.17 -6.30 -1.95
C LEU A 1 -4.45 -5.47 -1.82
N ILE A 2 -4.37 -4.15 -1.89
CA ILE A 2 -5.51 -3.22 -1.84
C ILE A 2 -5.57 -2.49 -3.18
N LYS A 3 -6.72 -2.40 -3.84
CA LYS A 3 -6.76 -1.94 -5.23
C LYS A 3 -6.89 -0.42 -5.47
N SER A 4 -6.80 0.49 -4.50
CA SER A 4 -7.10 1.94 -4.63
C SER A 4 -8.32 2.35 -5.51
N VAL A 5 -8.71 3.62 -5.45
CA VAL A 5 -9.91 4.10 -6.15
C VAL A 5 -9.63 4.43 -7.62
N LYS A 6 -8.35 4.61 -7.97
CA LYS A 6 -7.89 4.88 -9.34
C LYS A 6 -7.36 3.62 -10.03
N GLU A 7 -7.79 2.44 -9.58
CA GLU A 7 -7.30 1.12 -10.04
C GLU A 7 -5.78 0.92 -9.91
N LYS A 8 -5.10 1.76 -9.12
CA LYS A 8 -3.67 1.59 -8.83
C LYS A 8 -3.54 0.58 -7.70
N ASP A 9 -2.79 -0.49 -7.93
CA ASP A 9 -2.53 -1.46 -6.88
C ASP A 9 -1.71 -0.80 -5.75
N GLN A 10 -2.15 -1.03 -4.52
CA GLN A 10 -1.45 -0.73 -3.28
C GLN A 10 -1.19 -2.02 -2.51
N LEU A 11 -0.08 -2.07 -1.80
CA LEU A 11 0.30 -3.18 -0.95
C LEU A 11 0.39 -2.67 0.49
N LEU A 12 -0.16 -3.43 1.43
CA LEU A 12 0.13 -3.27 2.84
C LEU A 12 1.05 -4.41 3.24
N LEU A 13 2.19 -4.07 3.82
CA LEU A 13 3.18 -5.04 4.29
C LEU A 13 3.90 -4.42 5.50
N ASP A 14 4.03 -5.19 6.59
CA ASP A 14 4.71 -4.77 7.83
C ASP A 14 4.22 -3.43 8.39
N GLY A 15 2.92 -3.14 8.26
CA GLY A 15 2.33 -1.86 8.69
C GLY A 15 2.60 -0.68 7.75
N TYR A 16 3.31 -0.86 6.64
CA TYR A 16 3.57 0.20 5.67
C TYR A 16 2.70 0.05 4.42
N ARG A 17 2.38 1.20 3.83
CA ARG A 17 1.67 1.28 2.55
C ARG A 17 2.66 1.47 1.41
N TYR A 18 2.49 0.69 0.36
CA TYR A 18 3.28 0.76 -0.85
C TYR A 18 2.39 0.98 -2.07
N ARG A 19 2.93 1.69 -3.06
CA ARG A 19 2.37 1.81 -4.41
C ARG A 19 3.19 0.98 -5.37
N ARG A 20 2.54 0.41 -6.37
CA ARG A 20 3.22 -0.29 -7.45
C ARG A 20 4.01 0.70 -8.32
N ASP A 21 5.29 0.42 -8.54
CA ASP A 21 6.17 1.12 -9.47
C ASP A 21 6.89 0.08 -10.35
N ARG A 22 6.37 -0.11 -11.57
CA ARG A 22 6.80 -1.17 -12.50
C ARG A 22 6.72 -2.56 -11.84
N LEU A 23 7.87 -3.17 -11.57
CA LEU A 23 8.02 -4.51 -10.98
C LEU A 23 8.21 -4.49 -9.46
N VAL A 24 8.36 -3.31 -8.86
CA VAL A 24 8.63 -3.17 -7.42
C VAL A 24 7.53 -2.38 -6.72
N TRP A 25 7.47 -2.52 -5.41
CA TRP A 25 6.57 -1.78 -4.54
C TRP A 25 7.36 -0.72 -3.79
N ARG A 26 6.90 0.53 -3.85
CA ARG A 26 7.56 1.68 -3.21
C ARG A 26 6.70 2.22 -2.10
N CYS A 27 7.30 2.51 -0.94
CA CYS A 27 6.60 3.20 0.14
C CYS A 27 5.90 4.47 -0.40
N VAL A 28 4.66 4.69 0.04
CA VAL A 28 3.86 5.85 -0.40
C VAL A 28 4.36 7.16 0.22
N THR A 29 5.04 7.08 1.36
CA THR A 29 5.56 8.25 2.08
C THR A 29 6.65 8.94 1.25
N ASN A 30 6.53 10.26 1.12
CA ASN A 30 7.49 11.06 0.37
C ASN A 30 8.90 10.90 0.93
N ASN A 31 9.88 10.84 0.03
CA ASN A 31 11.30 10.61 0.32
C ASN A 31 11.64 9.28 1.00
N CYS A 32 10.67 8.42 1.31
CA CYS A 32 10.95 7.13 1.91
C CYS A 32 11.61 6.16 0.92
N LYS A 33 12.64 5.46 1.41
CA LYS A 33 13.38 4.46 0.67
C LYS A 33 12.77 3.07 0.76
N GLY A 34 11.76 2.83 1.59
CA GLY A 34 11.14 1.52 1.74
C GLY A 34 10.73 0.89 0.40
N ARG A 35 11.17 -0.35 0.18
CA ARG A 35 10.83 -1.15 -1.01
C ARG A 35 10.41 -2.56 -0.64
N ALA A 36 9.48 -3.08 -1.42
CA ALA A 36 9.08 -4.47 -1.39
C ALA A 36 9.03 -5.04 -2.81
N ARG A 37 9.16 -6.35 -2.93
CA ARG A 37 9.03 -7.09 -4.19
C ARG A 37 8.14 -8.30 -3.97
N TYR A 38 7.70 -8.90 -5.06
CA TYR A 38 6.89 -10.11 -5.05
C TYR A 38 7.67 -11.21 -5.74
N ASP A 39 8.09 -12.22 -4.98
CA ASP A 39 8.81 -13.39 -5.48
C ASP A 39 8.09 -14.63 -4.97
N ASP A 40 7.87 -15.61 -5.86
CA ASP A 40 7.32 -16.94 -5.52
C ASP A 40 6.05 -16.93 -4.66
N GLY A 41 5.13 -15.99 -4.94
CA GLY A 41 3.88 -15.91 -4.19
C GLY A 41 3.93 -15.03 -2.93
N ILE A 42 5.10 -14.53 -2.56
CA ILE A 42 5.35 -13.87 -1.28
C ILE A 42 5.83 -12.44 -1.51
N TYR A 43 5.24 -11.51 -0.74
CA TYR A 43 5.72 -10.13 -0.69
C TYR A 43 6.81 -10.01 0.37
N THR A 44 7.97 -9.51 -0.02
CA THR A 44 9.12 -9.32 0.90
C THR A 44 9.61 -7.89 0.84
N THR A 45 9.96 -7.33 2.00
CA THR A 45 10.69 -6.07 2.10
C THR A 45 12.18 -6.32 1.85
N TYR A 46 12.84 -5.44 1.09
CA TYR A 46 14.27 -5.57 0.79
C TYR A 46 15.04 -4.25 0.96
N GLN A 47 14.33 -3.17 1.24
CA GLN A 47 14.93 -1.88 1.60
C GLN A 47 14.12 -1.27 2.73
N ASP A 48 14.83 -0.86 3.78
CA ASP A 48 14.23 -0.32 4.99
C ASP A 48 13.54 1.03 4.79
N HIS A 49 12.62 1.32 5.70
CA HIS A 49 11.95 2.61 5.77
C HIS A 49 12.79 3.59 6.58
N ILE A 50 12.87 4.82 6.07
CA ILE A 50 13.36 5.97 6.84
C ILE A 50 12.22 6.79 7.44
N CYS A 51 10.97 6.46 7.08
CA CYS A 51 9.80 7.08 7.66
C CYS A 51 9.36 6.33 8.91
N ARG A 52 8.73 7.06 9.85
CA ARG A 52 8.03 6.46 10.98
C ARG A 52 6.98 5.47 10.46
N ALA A 53 6.82 4.35 11.15
CA ALA A 53 5.67 3.48 10.93
C ALA A 53 4.39 4.30 11.13
N PRO A 54 3.42 4.25 10.19
CA PRO A 54 2.15 4.92 10.40
C PRO A 54 1.42 4.28 11.57
N ASP A 55 0.61 5.07 12.29
CA ASP A 55 -0.15 4.54 13.42
C ASP A 55 -1.20 3.52 12.90
N PRO A 56 -1.46 2.42 13.64
CA PRO A 56 -2.39 1.37 13.20
C PRO A 56 -3.77 1.90 12.81
N ASP A 57 -4.28 2.88 13.54
CA ASP A 57 -5.58 3.52 13.28
C ASP A 57 -5.61 4.23 11.91
N GLU A 58 -4.49 4.82 11.48
CA GLU A 58 -4.41 5.45 10.16
C GLU A 58 -4.46 4.42 9.03
N ILE A 59 -3.91 3.24 9.28
CA ILE A 59 -3.96 2.11 8.35
C ILE A 59 -5.40 1.61 8.24
N GLU A 60 -6.05 1.32 9.36
CA GLU A 60 -7.45 0.87 9.39
C GLU A 60 -8.39 1.87 8.71
N LYS A 61 -8.23 3.16 9.00
CA LYS A 61 -8.99 4.24 8.35
C LYS A 61 -8.75 4.27 6.84
N ALA A 62 -7.52 4.00 6.38
CA ALA A 62 -7.23 3.91 4.95
C ALA A 62 -7.91 2.71 4.28
N PHE A 63 -7.98 1.56 4.94
CA PHE A 63 -8.74 0.39 4.48
C PHE A 63 -10.24 0.69 4.40
N TYR A 64 -10.81 1.22 5.47
CA TYR A 64 -12.23 1.55 5.54
C TYR A 64 -12.64 2.54 4.42
N ASN A 65 -11.84 3.60 4.23
CA ASN A 65 -12.06 4.57 3.15
C ASN A 65 -11.94 3.93 1.76
N TYR A 66 -11.04 2.96 1.58
CA TYR A 66 -10.94 2.22 0.32
C TYR A 66 -12.20 1.39 0.06
N GLU A 67 -12.68 0.64 1.06
CA GLU A 67 -13.88 -0.19 0.92
C GLU A 67 -15.14 0.63 0.61
N ILE A 68 -15.31 1.77 1.28
CA ILE A 68 -16.41 2.70 0.99
C ILE A 68 -16.33 3.19 -0.45
N LYS A 69 -15.16 3.72 -0.88
CA LYS A 69 -15.02 4.28 -2.23
C LYS A 69 -15.18 3.21 -3.32
N LYS A 70 -14.76 1.96 -3.06
CA LYS A 70 -15.01 0.82 -3.95
C LYS A 70 -16.50 0.53 -4.10
N LYS A 71 -17.28 0.59 -3.02
CA LYS A 71 -18.74 0.42 -3.05
C LYS A 71 -19.44 1.55 -3.82
N ILE A 72 -18.96 2.79 -3.68
CA ILE A 72 -19.50 3.95 -4.42
C ILE A 72 -19.20 3.83 -5.92
N HIS A 73 -17.97 3.47 -6.29
CA HIS A 73 -17.57 3.36 -7.70
C HIS A 73 -18.27 2.20 -8.45
N LYS A 74 -18.64 1.12 -7.76
CA LYS A 74 -19.42 0.00 -8.33
C LYS A 74 -20.89 0.31 -8.59
N ARG A 75 -21.40 1.45 -8.12
CA ARG A 75 -22.83 1.85 -8.24
C ARG A 75 -23.08 2.84 -9.39
N HIS A 76 -22.05 3.17 -10.17
CA HIS A 76 -22.14 3.87 -11.44
C HIS A 76 -21.75 2.92 -12.58
#